data_AF-A0AAV5WJ39-F1
#
_entry.id   AF-A0AAV5WJ39-F1
#
_cell.length_a   1.000
_cell.length_b   1.000
_cell.length_c   1.000
_cell.angle_alpha   90.00
_cell.angle_beta   90.00
_cell.angle_gamma   90.00
#
_symmetry.space_group_name_H-M   'P 1'
#
loop_
_entity.id
_entity.type
_entity.pdbx_description
1 polymer ?
#
loop_
_entity_poly.entity_id
_entity_poly.type
_entity_poly.pdbx_seq_one_letter_code
_entity_poly.pdbx_strand_id
1 'polypeptide(L)'
;MEVKPDLVIRTEFEDVTKSNTLMRLSKAFYAKDLPWKLVSRALLKEDGKKELRLTLFCNAVSESPGWSCDASIDTVLINADPEKNRVEKLDHKFHHDGVGRVSNQIIDCEGWTEPEKGFLKGDRCIIETRIFVKKTTNVRKLNLVDYTKPADNQKNAILVVEGKRLYVSWDLLAVNSPLFAARLGRCAEMGKKEMVLKDMDYDEFVDVLNAIYPTMIEINFSTVKHILMHAFHYKLEYALYRAELYLIKTTKIAVLEKLVLADTYRLPVLTAHCLGHYTDMDSLTALKPTNEYDGFSNVTKAAICDRIMDLCTTKSQQ
;
A
#
# COMPACT_ATOMS: atom_id res chain seq x y z
N MET A 1 23.37 25.69 -10.18
CA MET A 1 22.44 24.61 -10.57
C MET A 1 21.49 24.39 -9.41
N GLU A 2 20.18 24.52 -9.61
CA GLU A 2 19.19 24.13 -8.61
C GLU A 2 19.30 22.62 -8.35
N VAL A 3 19.44 22.24 -7.09
CA VAL A 3 19.43 20.83 -6.70
C VAL A 3 17.99 20.36 -6.78
N LYS A 4 17.72 19.37 -7.64
CA LYS A 4 16.39 18.77 -7.76
C LYS A 4 16.15 17.80 -6.58
N PRO A 5 14.97 17.82 -5.94
CA PRO A 5 14.64 16.85 -4.90
C PRO A 5 14.58 15.42 -5.45
N ASP A 6 14.97 14.45 -4.62
CA ASP A 6 14.87 13.03 -4.93
C ASP A 6 13.42 12.54 -4.88
N LEU A 7 12.60 13.17 -4.03
CA LEU A 7 11.18 12.89 -3.89
C LEU A 7 10.40 14.15 -3.54
N VAL A 8 9.22 14.30 -4.14
CA VAL A 8 8.26 15.36 -3.82
C VAL A 8 6.92 14.71 -3.50
N ILE A 9 6.43 14.92 -2.29
CA ILE A 9 5.13 14.43 -1.83
C ILE A 9 4.21 15.65 -1.70
N ARG A 10 3.13 15.68 -2.49
CA ARG A 10 2.11 16.72 -2.42
C ARG A 10 0.88 16.20 -1.69
N THR A 11 0.46 16.89 -0.63
CA THR A 11 -0.70 16.55 0.17
C THR A 11 -1.69 17.69 0.17
N GLU A 12 -2.94 17.40 -0.20
CA GLU A 12 -4.06 18.34 -0.11
C GLU A 12 -4.84 18.05 1.17
N PHE A 13 -5.13 19.08 1.94
CA PHE A 13 -6.04 19.04 3.08
C PHE A 13 -7.29 19.78 2.69
N GLU A 14 -8.42 19.17 2.98
CA GLU A 14 -9.74 19.76 2.79
C GLU A 14 -10.37 19.98 4.15
N ASP A 15 -11.34 20.90 4.21
CA ASP A 15 -12.08 21.21 5.42
C ASP A 15 -11.16 21.61 6.59
N VAL A 16 -10.07 22.31 6.26
CA VAL A 16 -8.98 22.65 7.19
C VAL A 16 -9.48 23.50 8.35
N THR A 17 -10.41 24.41 8.08
CA THR A 17 -11.01 25.27 9.10
C THR A 17 -12.07 24.56 9.95
N LYS A 18 -12.64 23.44 9.48
CA LYS A 18 -13.62 22.62 10.21
C LYS A 18 -12.93 21.79 11.31
N SER A 19 -13.66 20.91 12.02
CA SER A 19 -13.15 20.10 13.15
C SER A 19 -11.82 19.38 12.88
N ASN A 20 -11.18 18.80 13.91
CA ASN A 20 -9.96 18.02 13.73
C ASN A 20 -10.07 17.01 12.58
N THR A 21 -9.16 17.13 11.62
CA THR A 21 -9.12 16.19 10.48
C THR A 21 -8.66 14.82 10.96
N LEU A 22 -9.19 13.77 10.34
CA LEU A 22 -8.68 12.42 10.54
C LEU A 22 -7.22 12.35 10.11
N MET A 23 -6.46 11.48 10.79
CA MET A 23 -5.07 11.20 10.38
C MET A 23 -5.08 10.63 8.96
N ARG A 24 -4.37 11.29 8.04
CA ARG A 24 -4.19 10.82 6.67
C ARG A 24 -2.80 10.19 6.55
N LEU A 25 -2.77 8.87 6.33
CA LEU A 25 -1.56 8.14 5.98
C LEU A 25 -1.48 8.04 4.45
N SER A 26 -0.38 8.51 3.88
CA SER A 26 -0.12 8.36 2.45
C SER A 26 0.30 6.92 2.07
N LYS A 27 0.20 6.61 0.77
CA LYS A 27 0.86 5.44 0.19
C LYS A 27 2.38 5.51 0.38
N ALA A 28 3.05 4.37 0.23
CA ALA A 28 4.51 4.37 0.22
C ALA A 28 5.03 5.04 -1.05
N PHE A 29 5.96 5.97 -0.89
CA PHE A 29 6.78 6.51 -1.96
C PHE A 29 8.17 5.91 -1.87
N TYR A 30 8.92 5.90 -2.97
CA TYR A 30 10.24 5.31 -2.99
C TYR A 30 11.24 6.26 -3.63
N ALA A 31 12.35 6.50 -2.92
CA ALA A 31 13.47 7.28 -3.43
C ALA A 31 14.77 6.83 -2.75
N LYS A 32 15.84 6.73 -3.54
CA LYS A 32 17.16 6.23 -3.11
C LYS A 32 17.07 4.92 -2.33
N ASP A 33 16.33 3.96 -2.88
CA ASP A 33 16.17 2.62 -2.30
C ASP A 33 15.51 2.58 -0.91
N LEU A 34 14.86 3.68 -0.50
CA LEU A 34 14.18 3.78 0.80
C LEU A 34 12.68 4.02 0.61
N PRO A 35 11.82 3.34 1.39
CA PRO A 35 10.40 3.64 1.42
C PRO A 35 10.15 4.84 2.34
N TRP A 36 9.35 5.78 1.83
CA TRP A 36 8.93 6.99 2.50
C TRP A 36 7.42 6.97 2.69
N LYS A 37 6.95 7.37 3.88
CA LYS A 37 5.52 7.56 4.15
C LYS A 37 5.33 8.87 4.88
N LEU A 38 4.32 9.61 4.47
CA LEU A 38 3.88 10.82 5.15
C LEU A 38 2.58 10.52 5.90
N VAL A 39 2.57 10.85 7.19
CA VAL A 39 1.36 10.97 7.99
C VAL A 39 1.09 12.45 8.20
N SER A 40 -0.17 12.83 8.01
CA SER A 40 -0.58 14.21 8.11
C SER A 40 -1.87 14.36 8.90
N ARG A 41 -1.98 15.47 9.64
CA ARG A 41 -3.17 15.82 10.42
C ARG A 41 -3.24 17.33 10.65
N ALA A 42 -4.40 17.93 10.40
CA ALA A 42 -4.76 19.26 10.89
C ALA A 42 -5.43 19.15 12.26
N LEU A 43 -4.94 19.92 13.24
CA LEU A 43 -5.37 19.96 14.63
C LEU A 43 -5.85 21.37 15.00
N LEU A 44 -6.93 21.46 15.76
CA LEU A 44 -7.33 22.67 16.49
C LEU A 44 -6.71 22.59 17.90
N LYS A 45 -5.86 23.57 18.22
CA LYS A 45 -5.28 23.73 19.56
C LYS A 45 -6.31 24.34 20.51
N GLU A 46 -6.05 24.22 21.82
CA GLU A 46 -6.90 24.77 22.88
C GLU A 46 -7.02 26.31 22.82
N ASP A 47 -5.99 26.99 22.30
CA ASP A 47 -5.97 28.44 22.06
C ASP A 47 -6.75 28.88 20.80
N GLY A 48 -7.40 27.93 20.10
CA GLY A 48 -8.14 28.18 18.87
C GLY A 48 -7.26 28.23 17.60
N LYS A 49 -5.93 28.15 17.71
CA LYS A 49 -5.03 28.13 16.55
C LYS A 49 -5.08 26.77 15.85
N LYS A 50 -4.94 26.80 14.52
CA LYS A 50 -4.87 25.58 13.69
C LYS A 50 -3.42 25.21 13.41
N GLU A 51 -3.08 23.96 13.70
CA GLU A 51 -1.76 23.39 13.45
C GLU A 51 -1.85 22.26 12.42
N LEU A 52 -1.02 22.36 11.38
CA LEU A 52 -0.74 21.24 10.48
C LEU A 52 0.45 20.46 11.02
N ARG A 53 0.22 19.19 11.37
CA ARG A 53 1.26 18.27 11.81
C ARG A 53 1.57 17.26 10.71
N LEU A 54 2.84 17.23 10.34
CA LEU A 54 3.40 16.26 9.41
C LEU A 54 4.41 15.39 10.13
N THR A 55 4.30 14.09 9.90
CA THR A 55 5.29 13.11 10.32
C THR A 55 5.76 12.35 9.09
N LEU A 56 7.03 12.54 8.74
CA LEU A 56 7.67 11.81 7.65
C LEU A 56 8.38 10.58 8.22
N PHE A 57 8.11 9.43 7.63
CA PHE A 57 8.72 8.15 7.96
C PHE A 57 9.66 7.73 6.83
N CYS A 58 10.83 7.21 7.18
CA CYS A 58 11.79 6.62 6.26
C CYS A 58 12.14 5.24 6.77
N ASN A 59 11.95 4.21 5.94
CA ASN A 59 12.31 2.82 6.25
C ASN A 59 11.83 2.30 7.62
N ALA A 60 10.69 2.80 8.10
CA ALA A 60 10.21 2.60 9.47
C ALA A 60 9.79 1.16 9.81
N VAL A 61 9.73 0.26 8.83
CA VAL A 61 9.40 -1.16 9.02
C VAL A 61 10.66 -2.02 9.17
N SER A 62 11.83 -1.50 8.78
CA SER A 62 13.07 -2.25 8.82
C SER A 62 13.61 -2.35 10.25
N GLU A 63 13.69 -3.58 10.76
CA GLU A 63 14.28 -3.93 12.07
C GLU A 63 15.81 -4.00 12.06
N SER A 64 16.46 -3.74 10.91
CA SER A 64 17.92 -3.78 10.84
C SER A 64 18.55 -2.60 11.59
N PRO A 65 19.39 -2.80 12.62
CA PRO A 65 19.97 -1.69 13.37
C PRO A 65 21.03 -0.91 12.58
N GLY A 66 21.55 -1.48 11.49
CA GLY A 66 22.65 -0.90 10.73
C GLY A 66 22.25 0.13 9.68
N TRP A 67 20.95 0.30 9.37
CA TRP A 67 20.54 1.22 8.32
C TRP A 67 20.48 2.68 8.83
N SER A 68 20.87 3.62 7.98
CA SER A 68 20.60 5.04 8.21
C SER A 68 20.45 5.84 6.92
N CYS A 69 19.74 6.96 7.01
CA CYS A 69 19.55 7.91 5.91
C CYS A 69 19.70 9.34 6.42
N ASP A 70 20.70 10.06 5.92
CA ASP A 70 20.87 11.50 6.14
C ASP A 70 20.12 12.23 5.02
N ALA A 71 19.13 13.08 5.35
CA ALA A 71 18.34 13.82 4.37
C ALA A 71 18.03 15.25 4.82
N SER A 72 17.92 16.17 3.84
CA SER A 72 17.25 17.47 4.02
C SER A 72 15.80 17.35 3.59
N ILE A 73 14.91 17.99 4.33
CA ILE A 73 13.49 18.00 4.07
C ILE A 73 13.04 19.46 4.03
N ASP A 74 12.54 19.89 2.89
CA ASP A 74 11.89 21.19 2.74
C ASP A 74 10.37 20.94 2.70
N THR A 75 9.64 21.47 3.68
CA THR A 75 8.18 21.44 3.68
C THR A 75 7.63 22.80 3.33
N VAL A 76 6.82 22.82 2.29
CA VAL A 76 6.32 24.03 1.65
C VAL A 76 4.81 24.11 1.83
N LEU A 77 4.32 25.14 2.53
CA LEU A 77 2.92 25.53 2.46
C LEU A 77 2.71 26.37 1.20
N ILE A 78 1.91 25.85 0.28
CA ILE A 78 1.68 26.47 -1.02
C ILE A 78 0.71 27.63 -0.86
N ASN A 79 1.10 28.77 -1.42
CA ASN A 79 0.29 29.97 -1.55
C ASN A 79 -0.23 30.13 -2.98
N ALA A 80 -1.30 30.89 -3.16
CA ALA A 80 -1.80 31.30 -4.47
C ALA A 80 -0.74 32.11 -5.26
N ASP A 81 0.10 32.86 -4.55
CA ASP A 81 1.27 33.55 -5.08
C ASP A 81 2.54 32.73 -4.75
N PRO A 82 3.20 32.10 -5.74
CA PRO A 82 4.35 31.23 -5.50
C PRO A 82 5.51 31.90 -4.75
N GLU A 83 5.65 33.22 -4.83
CA GLU A 83 6.69 33.98 -4.10
C GLU A 83 6.41 34.04 -2.59
N LYS A 84 5.15 33.84 -2.18
CA LYS A 84 4.69 33.84 -0.78
C LYS A 84 4.59 32.44 -0.18
N ASN A 85 5.09 31.42 -0.88
CA ASN A 85 5.20 30.07 -0.33
C ASN A 85 6.01 30.09 0.97
N ARG A 86 5.50 29.46 2.02
CA ARG A 86 6.27 29.32 3.26
C ARG A 86 7.04 28.01 3.21
N VAL A 87 8.36 28.08 3.43
CA VAL A 87 9.24 26.90 3.46
C VAL A 87 9.81 26.72 4.86
N GLU A 88 9.67 25.51 5.40
CA GLU A 88 10.33 25.05 6.63
C GLU A 88 11.36 23.97 6.26
N LYS A 89 12.61 24.15 6.68
CA LYS A 89 13.72 23.27 6.33
C LYS A 89 14.20 22.49 7.53
N LEU A 90 14.48 21.21 7.33
CA LEU A 90 14.95 20.31 8.38
C LEU A 90 16.00 19.35 7.85
N ASP A 91 17.14 19.30 8.50
CA ASP A 91 18.11 18.23 8.33
C ASP A 91 17.85 17.13 9.36
N HIS A 92 17.77 15.88 8.88
CA HIS A 92 17.45 14.76 9.75
C HIS A 92 18.19 13.49 9.35
N LYS A 93 18.60 12.72 10.36
CA LYS A 93 19.19 11.39 10.19
C LYS A 93 18.20 10.34 10.66
N PHE A 94 17.63 9.60 9.72
CA PHE A 94 16.75 8.49 9.99
C PHE A 94 17.55 7.21 10.30
N HIS A 95 17.12 6.44 11.30
CA HIS A 95 17.71 5.15 11.66
C HIS A 95 16.74 4.30 12.49
N HIS A 96 17.09 3.03 12.72
CA HIS A 96 16.27 2.03 13.43
C HIS A 96 15.84 2.45 14.85
N ASP A 97 16.76 2.99 15.66
CA ASP A 97 16.57 3.25 17.11
C ASP A 97 15.65 4.45 17.42
N GLY A 98 14.39 4.41 16.97
CA GLY A 98 13.33 5.36 17.34
C GLY A 98 13.24 6.61 16.46
N VAL A 99 14.17 6.78 15.51
CA VAL A 99 14.26 7.92 14.58
C VAL A 99 13.96 7.49 13.13
N GLY A 100 13.23 6.38 12.94
CA GLY A 100 12.65 6.01 11.63
C GLY A 100 11.53 6.95 11.17
N ARG A 101 11.29 8.00 11.96
CA ARG A 101 10.30 9.05 11.75
C ARG A 101 10.86 10.37 12.25
N VAL A 102 10.49 11.44 11.55
CA VAL A 102 10.63 12.79 12.07
C VAL A 102 9.24 13.39 12.21
N SER A 103 8.88 13.69 13.46
CA SER A 103 7.71 14.52 13.79
C SER A 103 8.27 15.85 14.23
N ASN A 104 7.84 16.93 13.57
CA ASN A 104 8.04 18.36 13.91
C ASN A 104 8.23 19.22 12.66
N GLN A 105 7.40 19.01 11.64
CA GLN A 105 7.11 20.10 10.72
C GLN A 105 5.72 20.61 11.08
N ILE A 106 5.74 21.47 12.08
CA ILE A 106 4.62 22.33 12.44
C ILE A 106 4.76 23.53 11.52
N ILE A 107 3.83 23.71 10.60
CA ILE A 107 3.69 24.99 9.91
C ILE A 107 2.85 25.87 10.84
N ASP A 108 3.49 26.42 11.88
CA ASP A 108 2.86 27.48 12.69
C ASP A 108 3.05 28.79 11.91
N CYS A 109 2.11 29.03 11.00
CA CYS A 109 2.04 30.29 10.28
C CYS A 109 0.87 31.08 10.85
N GLU A 110 1.12 32.12 11.63
CA GLU A 110 0.02 32.93 12.13
C GLU A 110 -0.88 33.41 10.98
N GLY A 111 -2.19 33.16 11.14
CA GLY A 111 -3.19 33.58 10.16
C GLY A 111 -3.18 32.80 8.84
N TRP A 112 -2.48 31.67 8.71
CA TRP A 112 -2.49 30.92 7.43
C TRP A 112 -3.87 30.44 6.99
N THR A 113 -4.80 30.32 7.92
CA THR A 113 -6.22 30.02 7.66
C THR A 113 -7.05 31.22 7.23
N GLU A 114 -6.49 32.43 7.27
CA GLU A 114 -7.16 33.64 6.81
C GLU A 114 -7.20 33.65 5.27
N PRO A 115 -8.39 33.83 4.65
CA PRO A 115 -8.52 33.84 3.20
C PRO A 115 -7.61 34.86 2.50
N GLU A 116 -7.36 36.01 3.16
CA GLU A 116 -6.55 37.11 2.63
C GLU A 116 -5.06 36.76 2.49
N LYS A 117 -4.57 35.77 3.24
CA LYS A 117 -3.17 35.35 3.17
C LYS A 117 -2.87 34.48 1.96
N GLY A 118 -3.88 33.91 1.30
CA GLY A 118 -3.74 33.17 0.04
C GLY A 118 -3.26 31.72 0.16
N PHE A 119 -3.20 31.14 1.37
CA PHE A 119 -2.83 29.73 1.57
C PHE A 119 -4.01 28.75 1.46
N LEU A 120 -5.25 29.27 1.43
CA LEU A 120 -6.47 28.48 1.29
C LEU A 120 -7.17 28.79 -0.03
N LYS A 121 -7.61 27.74 -0.73
CA LYS A 121 -8.53 27.84 -1.88
C LYS A 121 -9.76 26.97 -1.66
N GLY A 122 -10.87 27.60 -1.26
CA GLY A 122 -12.11 26.89 -0.92
C GLY A 122 -11.92 25.96 0.28
N ASP A 123 -11.31 26.47 1.36
CA ASP A 123 -10.98 25.72 2.59
C ASP A 123 -10.03 24.53 2.39
N ARG A 124 -9.25 24.58 1.31
CA ARG A 124 -8.24 23.59 0.98
C ARG A 124 -6.85 24.19 1.01
N CYS A 125 -5.92 23.49 1.63
CA CYS A 125 -4.50 23.86 1.61
C CYS A 125 -3.67 22.75 1.00
N ILE A 126 -2.53 23.14 0.45
CA ILE A 126 -1.61 22.21 -0.19
C ILE A 126 -0.26 22.33 0.49
N ILE A 127 0.26 21.18 0.91
CA ILE A 127 1.61 21.04 1.43
C ILE A 127 2.43 20.22 0.46
N GLU A 128 3.64 20.68 0.19
CA GLU A 128 4.62 19.97 -0.61
C GLU A 128 5.85 19.65 0.26
N THR A 129 6.12 18.36 0.48
CA THR A 129 7.31 17.88 1.19
C THR A 129 8.34 17.42 0.16
N ARG A 130 9.46 18.14 0.08
CA ARG A 130 10.60 17.86 -0.80
C ARG A 130 11.71 17.21 0.00
N ILE A 131 12.22 16.08 -0.48
CA ILE A 131 13.21 15.27 0.22
C ILE A 131 14.48 15.21 -0.63
N PHE A 132 15.61 15.51 0.01
CA PHE A 132 16.95 15.49 -0.58
C PHE A 132 17.81 14.54 0.24
N VAL A 133 18.05 13.35 -0.28
CA VAL A 133 18.83 12.32 0.40
C VAL A 133 20.31 12.61 0.17
N LYS A 134 21.04 12.88 1.26
CA LYS A 134 22.47 13.16 1.24
C LYS A 134 23.29 11.87 1.23
N LYS A 135 22.93 10.93 2.11
CA LYS A 135 23.68 9.69 2.31
C LYS A 135 22.79 8.57 2.85
N THR A 136 23.00 7.36 2.34
CA THR A 136 22.36 6.14 2.84
C THR A 136 23.44 5.14 3.29
N THR A 137 23.23 4.45 4.40
CA THR A 137 24.15 3.43 4.93
C THR A 137 23.38 2.13 5.15
N ASN A 138 23.97 1.00 4.74
CA ASN A 138 23.42 -0.35 4.91
C ASN A 138 21.95 -0.51 4.46
N VAL A 139 21.61 0.15 3.35
CA VAL A 139 20.29 0.06 2.71
C VAL A 139 20.38 -0.95 1.57
N ARG A 140 19.43 -1.88 1.52
CA ARG A 140 19.31 -2.81 0.40
C ARG A 140 18.81 -2.05 -0.83
N LYS A 141 19.47 -2.25 -1.97
CA LYS A 141 19.02 -1.70 -3.26
C LYS A 141 17.63 -2.26 -3.60
N LEU A 142 16.66 -1.38 -3.83
CA LEU A 142 15.32 -1.77 -4.22
C LEU A 142 15.26 -2.00 -5.72
N ASN A 143 14.66 -3.12 -6.12
CA ASN A 143 14.26 -3.29 -7.50
C ASN A 143 12.85 -2.71 -7.67
N LEU A 144 12.76 -1.54 -8.30
CA LEU A 144 11.51 -0.88 -8.64
C LEU A 144 11.37 -0.87 -10.16
N VAL A 145 10.20 -1.23 -10.65
CA VAL A 145 9.90 -1.24 -12.09
C VAL A 145 9.07 0.00 -12.40
N ASP A 146 9.57 0.83 -13.32
CA ASP A 146 8.82 1.96 -13.85
C ASP A 146 8.00 1.50 -15.07
N TYR A 147 6.72 1.19 -14.84
CA TYR A 147 5.81 0.75 -15.90
C TYR A 147 5.38 1.88 -16.84
N THR A 148 5.79 3.14 -16.61
CA THR A 148 5.44 4.26 -17.48
C THR A 148 6.33 4.34 -18.72
N LYS A 149 7.42 3.58 -18.74
CA LYS A 149 8.41 3.54 -19.82
C LYS A 149 8.66 2.11 -20.26
N PRO A 150 8.98 1.90 -21.54
CA PRO A 150 9.42 0.58 -22.00
C PRO A 150 10.71 0.16 -21.31
N ALA A 151 10.81 -1.11 -20.97
CA ALA A 151 12.05 -1.69 -20.48
C ALA A 151 13.03 -1.90 -21.64
N ASP A 152 14.27 -1.46 -21.47
CA ASP A 152 15.32 -1.65 -22.46
C ASP A 152 15.63 -3.15 -22.64
N ASN A 153 15.85 -3.56 -23.89
CA ASN A 153 16.22 -4.95 -24.26
C ASN A 153 15.20 -6.02 -23.87
N GLN A 154 13.93 -5.67 -23.68
CA GLN A 154 12.85 -6.63 -23.40
C GLN A 154 11.71 -6.54 -24.41
N LYS A 155 10.98 -7.66 -24.57
CA LYS A 155 9.75 -7.67 -25.34
C LYS A 155 8.64 -6.99 -24.54
N ASN A 156 8.42 -5.71 -24.82
CA ASN A 156 7.41 -4.91 -24.15
C ASN A 156 6.01 -5.19 -24.74
N ALA A 157 5.06 -5.50 -23.87
CA ALA A 157 3.63 -5.45 -24.13
C ALA A 157 3.06 -4.14 -23.58
N ILE A 158 2.09 -3.54 -24.28
CA ILE A 158 1.42 -2.31 -23.82
C ILE A 158 0.03 -2.68 -23.30
N LEU A 159 -0.19 -2.43 -22.02
CA LEU A 159 -1.50 -2.55 -21.39
C LEU A 159 -2.10 -1.15 -21.25
N VAL A 160 -3.38 -1.00 -21.57
CA VAL A 160 -4.10 0.27 -21.41
C VAL A 160 -5.15 0.09 -20.33
N VAL A 161 -4.97 0.80 -19.21
CA VAL A 161 -5.86 0.79 -18.04
C VAL A 161 -6.28 2.23 -17.79
N GLU A 162 -7.59 2.51 -17.75
CA GLU A 162 -8.12 3.89 -17.62
C GLU A 162 -7.54 4.90 -18.64
N GLY A 163 -7.23 4.43 -19.86
CA GLY A 163 -6.60 5.27 -20.90
C GLY A 163 -5.11 5.58 -20.66
N LYS A 164 -4.52 5.12 -19.55
CA LYS A 164 -3.08 5.22 -19.28
C LYS A 164 -2.36 3.97 -19.80
N ARG A 165 -1.17 4.16 -20.36
CA ARG A 165 -0.32 3.08 -20.90
C ARG A 165 0.64 2.56 -19.85
N LEU A 166 0.64 1.25 -19.67
CA LEU A 166 1.59 0.49 -18.87
C LEU A 166 2.44 -0.38 -19.80
N TYR A 167 3.76 -0.23 -19.71
CA TYR A 167 4.72 -1.05 -20.42
C TYR A 167 5.17 -2.18 -19.50
N VAL A 168 4.93 -3.41 -19.93
CA VAL A 168 5.21 -4.62 -19.15
C VAL A 168 5.97 -5.62 -20.00
N SER A 169 6.76 -6.49 -19.37
CA SER A 169 7.41 -7.59 -20.08
C SER A 169 6.37 -8.64 -20.47
N TRP A 170 6.34 -8.96 -21.76
CA TRP A 170 5.47 -9.98 -22.34
C TRP A 170 5.62 -11.32 -21.63
N ASP A 171 6.88 -11.76 -21.48
CA ASP A 171 7.19 -13.09 -21.00
C ASP A 171 6.89 -13.23 -19.51
N LEU A 172 7.19 -12.21 -18.70
CA LEU A 172 6.85 -12.22 -17.27
C LEU A 172 5.34 -12.27 -17.05
N LEU A 173 4.55 -11.51 -17.83
CA LEU A 173 3.11 -11.53 -17.68
C LEU A 173 2.50 -12.88 -18.13
N ALA A 174 3.02 -13.44 -19.23
CA ALA A 174 2.56 -14.72 -19.76
C ALA A 174 2.89 -15.90 -18.83
N VAL A 175 4.08 -15.91 -18.22
CA VAL A 175 4.48 -16.95 -17.24
C VAL A 175 3.59 -16.92 -16.01
N ASN A 176 3.22 -15.73 -15.53
CA ASN A 176 2.43 -15.58 -14.31
C ASN A 176 0.92 -15.79 -14.50
N SER A 177 0.40 -15.68 -15.73
CA SER A 177 -1.03 -15.85 -16.00
C SER A 177 -1.27 -16.56 -17.33
N PRO A 178 -1.89 -17.75 -17.30
CA PRO A 178 -2.36 -18.43 -18.50
C PRO A 178 -3.38 -17.60 -19.30
N LEU A 179 -4.19 -16.79 -18.62
CA LEU A 179 -5.16 -15.92 -19.27
C LEU A 179 -4.48 -14.80 -20.07
N PHE A 180 -3.47 -14.14 -19.47
CA PHE A 180 -2.69 -13.14 -20.19
C PHE A 180 -1.86 -13.78 -21.30
N ALA A 181 -1.27 -14.96 -21.10
CA ALA A 181 -0.55 -15.68 -22.15
C ALA A 181 -1.43 -15.91 -23.39
N ALA A 182 -2.63 -16.46 -23.21
CA ALA A 182 -3.58 -16.69 -24.30
C ALA A 182 -4.07 -15.39 -24.97
N ARG A 183 -4.31 -14.34 -24.18
CA ARG A 183 -4.78 -13.06 -24.70
C ARG A 183 -3.69 -12.31 -25.47
N LEU A 184 -2.48 -12.28 -24.94
CA LEU A 184 -1.30 -11.73 -25.60
C LEU A 184 -1.01 -12.49 -26.89
N GLY A 185 -1.03 -13.83 -26.89
CA GLY A 185 -0.88 -14.63 -28.10
C GLY A 185 -1.83 -14.21 -29.23
N ARG A 186 -3.13 -14.09 -28.93
CA ARG A 186 -4.12 -13.58 -29.88
C ARG A 186 -3.86 -12.15 -30.36
N CYS A 187 -3.39 -11.27 -29.48
CA CYS A 187 -3.01 -9.91 -29.86
C CYS A 187 -1.84 -9.90 -30.85
N ALA A 188 -0.82 -10.75 -30.65
CA ALA A 188 0.30 -10.89 -31.59
C ALA A 188 -0.15 -11.37 -32.97
N GLU A 189 -1.03 -12.36 -33.03
CA GLU A 189 -1.59 -12.87 -34.30
C GLU A 189 -2.39 -11.80 -35.06
N MET A 190 -3.12 -10.96 -34.34
CA MET A 190 -3.91 -9.87 -34.92
C MET A 190 -3.09 -8.60 -35.21
N GLY A 191 -1.77 -8.60 -34.98
CA GLY A 191 -0.91 -7.42 -35.15
C GLY A 191 -1.24 -6.26 -34.18
N LYS A 192 -2.01 -6.51 -33.11
CA LYS A 192 -2.39 -5.50 -32.12
C LYS A 192 -1.30 -5.41 -31.06
N LYS A 193 -0.69 -4.22 -30.94
CA LYS A 193 0.36 -3.94 -29.96
C LYS A 193 -0.16 -3.56 -28.57
N GLU A 194 -1.42 -3.15 -28.47
CA GLU A 194 -2.04 -2.65 -27.24
C GLU A 194 -3.18 -3.56 -26.77
N MET A 195 -3.24 -3.80 -25.46
CA MET A 195 -4.29 -4.58 -24.83
C MET A 195 -5.05 -3.73 -23.80
N VAL A 196 -6.31 -3.42 -24.10
CA VAL A 196 -7.16 -2.62 -23.21
C VAL A 196 -7.77 -3.50 -22.12
N LEU A 197 -7.55 -3.15 -20.86
CA LEU A 197 -8.24 -3.72 -19.71
C LEU A 197 -9.36 -2.77 -19.30
N LYS A 198 -10.60 -3.25 -19.39
CA LYS A 198 -11.80 -2.50 -18.97
C LYS A 198 -12.10 -2.84 -17.51
N ASP A 199 -12.77 -1.92 -16.82
CA ASP A 199 -13.29 -2.12 -15.45
C ASP A 199 -12.21 -2.39 -14.40
N MET A 200 -11.10 -1.65 -14.48
CA MET A 200 -9.95 -1.81 -13.61
C MET A 200 -9.35 -0.47 -13.26
N ASP A 201 -9.11 -0.26 -11.97
CA ASP A 201 -8.38 0.90 -11.45
C ASP A 201 -6.89 0.78 -11.78
N TYR A 202 -6.30 1.90 -12.21
CA TYR A 202 -4.90 1.95 -12.61
C TYR A 202 -3.94 1.64 -11.45
N ASP A 203 -4.17 2.21 -10.27
CA ASP A 203 -3.29 2.05 -9.10
C ASP A 203 -3.40 0.61 -8.56
N GLU A 204 -4.61 0.03 -8.52
CA GLU A 204 -4.81 -1.36 -8.11
C GLU A 204 -4.07 -2.36 -9.02
N PHE A 205 -4.07 -2.12 -10.32
CA PHE A 205 -3.36 -3.01 -11.25
C PHE A 205 -1.85 -2.87 -11.16
N VAL A 206 -1.33 -1.67 -10.87
CA VAL A 206 0.10 -1.48 -10.58
C VAL A 206 0.50 -2.30 -9.35
N ASP A 207 -0.33 -2.38 -8.31
CA ASP A 207 -0.08 -3.24 -7.15
C ASP A 207 -0.04 -4.72 -7.52
N VAL A 208 -0.92 -5.17 -8.41
CA VAL A 208 -0.91 -6.54 -8.95
C VAL A 208 0.37 -6.83 -9.74
N LEU A 209 0.81 -5.88 -10.57
CA LEU A 209 2.09 -5.99 -11.29
C LEU A 209 3.26 -6.08 -10.30
N ASN A 210 3.29 -5.25 -9.26
CA ASN A 210 4.31 -5.31 -8.23
C ASN A 210 4.32 -6.64 -7.45
N ALA A 211 3.16 -7.30 -7.35
CA ALA A 211 3.05 -8.63 -6.74
C ALA A 211 3.68 -9.74 -7.59
N ILE A 212 3.61 -9.65 -8.93
CA ILE A 212 4.12 -10.70 -9.84
C ILE A 212 5.51 -10.43 -10.41
N TYR A 213 5.90 -9.16 -10.50
CA TYR A 213 7.25 -8.77 -10.91
C TYR A 213 8.23 -8.94 -9.75
N PRO A 214 9.54 -9.12 -10.02
CA PRO A 214 10.58 -9.21 -9.01
C PRO A 214 10.86 -7.83 -8.37
N THR A 215 9.81 -7.17 -7.88
CA THR A 215 9.88 -5.90 -7.17
C THR A 215 10.03 -6.16 -5.68
N MET A 216 10.67 -5.22 -4.99
CA MET A 216 10.77 -5.26 -3.53
C MET A 216 9.59 -4.57 -2.83
N ILE A 217 8.47 -4.39 -3.54
CA ILE A 217 7.24 -3.86 -2.98
C ILE A 217 6.48 -5.01 -2.30
N GLU A 218 6.14 -4.82 -1.03
CA GLU A 218 5.43 -5.80 -0.23
C GLU A 218 3.92 -5.54 -0.22
N ILE A 219 3.15 -6.64 -0.19
CA ILE A 219 1.72 -6.61 0.02
C ILE A 219 1.44 -6.15 1.45
N ASN A 220 0.43 -5.31 1.61
CA ASN A 220 0.07 -4.70 2.89
C ASN A 220 -1.47 -4.70 3.05
N PHE A 221 -1.95 -4.24 4.21
CA PHE A 221 -3.37 -4.28 4.58
C PHE A 221 -4.28 -3.56 3.58
N SER A 222 -3.84 -2.43 3.02
CA SER A 222 -4.65 -1.68 2.05
C SER A 222 -4.62 -2.31 0.65
N THR A 223 -3.60 -3.11 0.34
CA THR A 223 -3.40 -3.69 -1.00
C THR A 223 -3.85 -5.13 -1.15
N VAL A 224 -3.84 -5.89 -0.06
CA VAL A 224 -4.10 -7.34 -0.09
C VAL A 224 -5.47 -7.68 -0.69
N LYS A 225 -6.51 -6.88 -0.41
CA LYS A 225 -7.88 -7.18 -0.84
C LYS A 225 -8.06 -7.07 -2.35
N HIS A 226 -7.64 -5.96 -2.97
CA HIS A 226 -7.73 -5.82 -4.42
C HIS A 226 -6.71 -6.70 -5.16
N ILE A 227 -5.52 -6.94 -4.59
CA ILE A 227 -4.58 -7.92 -5.15
C ILE A 227 -5.23 -9.30 -5.22
N LEU A 228 -5.89 -9.77 -4.16
CA LEU A 228 -6.59 -11.06 -4.16
C LEU A 228 -7.70 -11.11 -5.23
N MET A 229 -8.53 -10.06 -5.29
CA MET A 229 -9.62 -9.95 -6.28
C MET A 229 -9.10 -10.09 -7.71
N HIS A 230 -8.10 -9.28 -8.07
CA HIS A 230 -7.54 -9.28 -9.42
C HIS A 230 -6.72 -10.53 -9.69
N ALA A 231 -5.92 -11.01 -8.73
CA ALA A 231 -5.11 -12.21 -8.89
C ALA A 231 -5.98 -13.45 -9.14
N PHE A 232 -7.10 -13.58 -8.43
CA PHE A 232 -8.06 -14.65 -8.68
C PHE A 232 -8.72 -14.52 -10.05
N HIS A 233 -9.16 -13.32 -10.43
CA HIS A 233 -9.79 -13.07 -11.73
C HIS A 233 -8.86 -13.40 -12.92
N TYR A 234 -7.60 -12.97 -12.85
CA TYR A 234 -6.61 -13.17 -13.91
C TYR A 234 -5.79 -14.46 -13.78
N LYS A 235 -6.11 -15.32 -12.81
CA LYS A 235 -5.38 -16.58 -12.54
C LYS A 235 -3.88 -16.36 -12.33
N LEU A 236 -3.54 -15.39 -11.48
CA LEU A 236 -2.17 -15.05 -11.09
C LEU A 236 -1.81 -15.80 -9.79
N GLU A 237 -1.49 -17.09 -9.92
CA GLU A 237 -1.25 -17.98 -8.78
C GLU A 237 -0.13 -17.48 -7.84
N TYR A 238 0.94 -16.91 -8.40
CA TYR A 238 2.05 -16.39 -7.59
C TYR A 238 1.63 -15.17 -6.74
N ALA A 239 0.76 -14.31 -7.26
CA ALA A 239 0.22 -13.18 -6.50
C ALA A 239 -0.72 -13.66 -5.39
N LEU A 240 -1.56 -14.67 -5.65
CA LEU A 240 -2.40 -15.30 -4.63
C LEU A 240 -1.56 -15.88 -3.50
N TYR A 241 -0.50 -16.64 -3.83
CA TYR A 241 0.43 -17.19 -2.85
C TYR A 241 1.08 -16.10 -1.98
N ARG A 242 1.59 -15.01 -2.58
CA ARG A 242 2.18 -13.90 -1.82
C ARG A 242 1.15 -13.22 -0.91
N ALA A 243 -0.08 -13.03 -1.39
CA ALA A 243 -1.15 -12.45 -0.59
C ALA A 243 -1.56 -13.37 0.57
N GLU A 244 -1.60 -14.68 0.34
CA GLU A 244 -1.87 -15.69 1.36
C GLU A 244 -0.83 -15.65 2.49
N LEU A 245 0.46 -15.60 2.14
CA LEU A 245 1.54 -15.45 3.12
C LEU A 245 1.42 -14.17 3.96
N TYR A 246 0.98 -13.07 3.36
CA TYR A 246 0.74 -11.83 4.10
C TYR A 246 -0.42 -12.00 5.09
N LEU A 247 -1.53 -12.60 4.67
CA LEU A 247 -2.70 -12.84 5.51
C LEU A 247 -2.40 -13.78 6.69
N ILE A 248 -1.52 -14.76 6.49
CA ILE A 248 -1.05 -15.64 7.57
C ILE A 248 -0.31 -14.82 8.64
N LYS A 249 0.63 -13.96 8.23
CA LYS A 249 1.51 -13.21 9.14
C LYS A 249 0.82 -12.04 9.86
N THR A 250 -0.16 -11.40 9.22
CA THR A 250 -0.75 -10.15 9.75
C THR A 250 -1.68 -10.40 10.93
N THR A 251 -1.59 -9.57 11.97
CA THR A 251 -2.55 -9.56 13.10
C THR A 251 -3.64 -8.52 12.94
N LYS A 252 -3.60 -7.72 11.87
CA LYS A 252 -4.52 -6.59 11.62
C LYS A 252 -5.90 -7.02 11.13
N ILE A 253 -6.06 -8.27 10.69
CA ILE A 253 -7.29 -8.83 10.14
C ILE A 253 -7.75 -9.93 11.09
N ALA A 254 -9.03 -9.92 11.45
CA ALA A 254 -9.61 -10.94 12.33
C ALA A 254 -9.58 -12.33 11.66
N VAL A 255 -9.48 -13.40 12.47
CA VAL A 255 -9.37 -14.77 11.97
C VAL A 255 -10.58 -15.16 11.11
N LEU A 256 -11.78 -14.72 11.49
CA LEU A 256 -13.00 -14.95 10.72
C LEU A 256 -12.96 -14.28 9.34
N GLU A 257 -12.55 -13.01 9.27
CA GLU A 257 -12.43 -12.29 7.99
C GLU A 257 -11.37 -12.95 7.09
N LYS A 258 -10.26 -13.43 7.66
CA LYS A 258 -9.26 -14.21 6.91
C LYS A 258 -9.86 -15.51 6.35
N LEU A 259 -10.70 -16.20 7.12
CA LEU A 259 -11.35 -17.44 6.69
C LEU A 259 -12.34 -17.19 5.53
N VAL A 260 -13.10 -16.09 5.58
CA VAL A 260 -13.97 -15.65 4.46
C VAL A 260 -13.16 -15.36 3.21
N LEU A 261 -12.05 -14.63 3.33
CA LEU A 261 -11.15 -14.37 2.20
C LEU A 261 -10.54 -15.67 1.66
N ALA A 262 -10.18 -16.60 2.55
CA ALA A 262 -9.59 -17.88 2.19
C ALA A 262 -10.57 -18.73 1.37
N ASP A 263 -11.84 -18.81 1.78
CA ASP A 263 -12.87 -19.53 1.04
C ASP A 263 -13.18 -18.87 -0.31
N THR A 264 -13.37 -17.54 -0.30
CA THR A 264 -13.72 -16.76 -1.50
C THR A 264 -12.68 -16.91 -2.62
N TYR A 265 -11.39 -16.81 -2.26
CA TYR A 265 -10.29 -16.83 -3.22
C TYR A 265 -9.59 -18.20 -3.31
N ARG A 266 -10.14 -19.24 -2.67
CA ARG A 266 -9.64 -20.62 -2.68
C ARG A 266 -8.19 -20.74 -2.20
N LEU A 267 -7.91 -20.22 -1.00
CA LEU A 267 -6.60 -20.19 -0.36
C LEU A 267 -6.51 -21.30 0.72
N PRO A 268 -6.02 -22.51 0.38
CA PRO A 268 -6.09 -23.66 1.28
C PRO A 268 -5.14 -23.55 2.48
N VAL A 269 -3.97 -22.93 2.32
CA VAL A 269 -2.97 -22.81 3.40
C VAL A 269 -3.49 -21.84 4.47
N LEU A 270 -4.11 -20.74 4.04
CA LEU A 270 -4.75 -19.78 4.94
C LEU A 270 -5.97 -20.41 5.64
N THR A 271 -6.77 -21.21 4.94
CA THR A 271 -7.90 -21.94 5.54
C THR A 271 -7.42 -22.82 6.69
N ALA A 272 -6.40 -23.64 6.45
CA ALA A 272 -5.81 -24.51 7.47
C ALA A 272 -5.24 -23.71 8.64
N HIS A 273 -4.52 -22.61 8.36
CA HIS A 273 -3.98 -21.72 9.39
C HIS A 273 -5.07 -21.10 10.26
N CYS A 274 -6.15 -20.59 9.65
CA CYS A 274 -7.29 -20.02 10.37
C CYS A 274 -7.98 -21.06 11.25
N LEU A 275 -8.22 -22.28 10.74
CA LEU A 275 -8.83 -23.36 11.52
C LEU A 275 -7.94 -23.84 12.68
N GLY A 276 -6.62 -23.79 12.51
CA GLY A 276 -5.65 -24.07 13.56
C GLY A 276 -5.71 -23.10 14.75
N HIS A 277 -6.11 -21.84 14.52
CA HIS A 277 -6.31 -20.85 15.58
C HIS A 277 -7.53 -21.13 16.46
N TYR A 278 -8.51 -21.89 15.97
CA TYR A 278 -9.63 -22.33 16.78
C TYR A 278 -9.20 -23.56 17.60
N THR A 279 -9.00 -23.33 18.89
CA THR A 279 -8.64 -24.37 19.88
C THR A 279 -9.87 -24.98 20.55
N ASP A 280 -11.00 -24.29 20.51
CA ASP A 280 -12.20 -24.63 21.27
C ASP A 280 -13.40 -24.87 20.35
N MET A 281 -14.20 -25.88 20.71
CA MET A 281 -15.42 -26.26 20.00
C MET A 281 -16.49 -25.16 20.07
N ASP A 282 -16.60 -24.48 21.20
CA ASP A 282 -17.58 -23.41 21.40
C ASP A 282 -17.33 -22.25 20.43
N SER A 283 -16.05 -21.92 20.19
CA SER A 283 -15.65 -20.90 19.22
C SER A 283 -15.96 -21.27 17.77
N LEU A 284 -15.90 -22.56 17.41
CA LEU A 284 -16.25 -23.05 16.07
C LEU A 284 -17.77 -23.18 15.88
N THR A 285 -18.48 -23.63 16.91
CA THR A 285 -19.95 -23.74 16.88
C THR A 285 -20.62 -22.37 16.92
N ALA A 286 -19.98 -21.37 17.54
CA ALA A 286 -20.35 -19.96 17.48
C ALA A 286 -20.24 -19.33 16.08
N LEU A 287 -19.59 -20.01 15.11
CA LEU A 287 -19.60 -19.58 13.71
C LEU A 287 -20.93 -19.92 13.00
N LYS A 288 -21.63 -20.98 13.41
CA LYS A 288 -22.90 -21.39 12.78
C LYS A 288 -23.98 -20.30 12.74
N PRO A 289 -24.21 -19.50 13.79
CA PRO A 289 -25.22 -18.44 13.76
C PRO A 289 -24.77 -17.17 13.01
N THR A 290 -23.54 -17.10 12.50
CA THR A 290 -23.06 -15.90 11.81
C THR A 290 -23.43 -15.95 10.33
N ASN A 291 -23.78 -14.79 9.75
CA ASN A 291 -24.20 -14.69 8.35
C ASN A 291 -23.09 -15.15 7.37
N GLU A 292 -21.83 -15.08 7.81
CA GLU A 292 -20.67 -15.52 7.03
C GLU A 292 -20.64 -17.03 6.85
N TYR A 293 -21.17 -17.82 7.79
CA TYR A 293 -21.16 -19.27 7.69
C TYR A 293 -22.03 -19.80 6.56
N ASP A 294 -23.18 -19.16 6.32
CA ASP A 294 -24.06 -19.50 5.21
C ASP A 294 -23.36 -19.31 3.86
N GLY A 295 -22.54 -18.25 3.76
CA GLY A 295 -21.75 -17.91 2.58
C GLY A 295 -20.59 -18.86 2.28
N PHE A 296 -20.15 -19.69 3.23
CA PHE A 296 -19.02 -20.60 2.99
C PHE A 296 -19.35 -21.71 1.99
N SER A 297 -18.35 -22.04 1.17
CA SER A 297 -18.39 -23.21 0.29
C SER A 297 -18.48 -24.52 1.07
N ASN A 298 -18.95 -25.57 0.40
CA ASN A 298 -19.01 -26.92 0.99
C ASN A 298 -17.64 -27.43 1.44
N VAL A 299 -16.56 -26.99 0.79
CA VAL A 299 -15.19 -27.40 1.13
C VAL A 299 -14.78 -26.81 2.49
N THR A 300 -15.05 -25.52 2.70
CA THR A 300 -14.73 -24.87 3.98
C THR A 300 -15.64 -25.36 5.11
N LYS A 301 -16.93 -25.61 4.83
CA LYS A 301 -17.84 -26.25 5.79
C LYS A 301 -17.36 -27.64 6.19
N ALA A 302 -16.90 -28.45 5.24
CA ALA A 302 -16.30 -29.76 5.53
C ALA A 302 -15.03 -29.62 6.37
N ALA A 303 -14.12 -28.71 6.03
CA ALA A 303 -12.89 -28.47 6.79
C ALA A 303 -13.17 -28.01 8.24
N ILE A 304 -14.21 -27.20 8.46
CA ILE A 304 -14.66 -26.82 9.80
C ILE A 304 -15.16 -28.06 10.57
N CYS A 305 -15.94 -28.93 9.93
CA CYS A 305 -16.42 -30.17 10.55
C CYS A 305 -15.25 -31.11 10.90
N ASP A 306 -14.30 -31.29 10.00
CA ASP A 306 -13.11 -32.12 10.24
C ASP A 306 -12.32 -31.59 11.45
N ARG A 307 -12.14 -30.26 11.54
CA ARG A 307 -11.49 -29.62 12.68
C ARG A 307 -12.23 -29.84 14.00
N ILE A 308 -13.56 -29.79 13.99
CA ILE A 308 -14.40 -30.10 15.16
C ILE A 308 -14.18 -31.55 15.60
N MET A 309 -14.14 -32.50 14.65
CA MET A 309 -13.90 -33.91 14.93
C MET A 309 -12.49 -34.16 15.51
N ASP A 310 -11.47 -33.46 15.02
CA ASP A 310 -10.12 -33.52 15.58
C ASP A 310 -10.08 -33.04 17.04
N LEU A 311 -10.79 -31.96 17.38
CA LEU A 311 -10.87 -31.47 18.75
C LEU A 311 -11.63 -32.42 19.68
N CYS A 312 -12.65 -33.12 19.18
CA CYS A 312 -13.38 -34.16 19.92
C CYS A 312 -12.48 -35.37 20.25
N THR A 313 -11.70 -35.84 19.28
CA THR A 313 -10.82 -37.01 19.48
C THR A 313 -9.67 -36.69 20.43
N THR A 314 -9.12 -35.47 20.38
CA THR A 314 -8.03 -35.03 21.27
C THR A 314 -8.45 -34.93 22.74
N LYS A 315 -9.68 -34.48 23.02
CA LYS A 315 -10.24 -34.47 24.40
C LYS A 315 -10.58 -35.85 24.95
N SER A 316 -10.73 -36.86 24.08
CA SER A 316 -11.07 -38.24 24.48
C SER A 316 -9.85 -39.07 24.88
N GLN A 317 -8.63 -38.55 24.65
CA GLN A 317 -7.36 -39.21 24.94
C GLN A 317 -6.63 -38.60 26.17
N GLN A 318 -7.20 -37.56 26.78
CA GLN A 318 -6.78 -36.99 28.07
C GLN A 318 -7.72 -37.47 29.18
#